data_AF-A0AA96YSV8-F1
#
_entry.id   AF-A0AA96YSV8-F1
#
_cell.length_a   1.000
_cell.length_b   1.000
_cell.length_c   1.000
_cell.angle_alpha   90.00
_cell.angle_beta   90.00
_cell.angle_gamma   90.00
#
_symmetry.space_group_name_H-M   'P 1'
#
loop_
_entity.id
_entity.type
_entity.pdbx_description
1 polymer ?
#
loop_
_entity_poly.entity_id
_entity_poly.type
_entity_poly.pdbx_seq_one_letter_code
_entity_poly.pdbx_strand_id
1 'polypeptide(L)'
;MLQNITFLHRLGFNPIRFRFAVITACASIAALFIAQYLQLVHPQWAAMTVWASAQPWRENLLEKSWWRFAGTVIGVLVGVILIQLHIISPLLFIVGLALWLGACSGIGQLQKGFVAYGTFLAGYSAVMVSMLSVHMTDNLFMVAWDRLWTILVGVLSAVVFNFLFTPKREQEPVITLKNQVDTLFYQILHRTLEKKKPIKSQEIDQLWQVMTSYEEILETNRIGWHYHRKQVAKARQKLMFQSQILLHLDKYQSIAPFYFPAQEPADKEWKYILSLCPNGVLKMLLVPFYYATLGKSIKKINKTDKLKLHQDKISAWQSFTRSFVTIGAVGVLWFWTQWQMLAYLILGLSVMLALFASLDHPARFMKNIFTGQFFGAIAALICMWCLWPFTSSSWQMTFLIIPVIISGIVIFSHNRLILIAFDYIMVSLILLQPSYPFALSFPQSIGNAIAIVSGPLVAMAAFAWIYPTSPKKRYQQLIYLSEQQFKQGITALIQSHKPSTTQFIHRLFSGLLLAKKANFSPSPIFDFFITRQSIWLYLLILQKQFAHHASKKRALIALEKRIQQNRFDLKKISTLFRHLQRNESDNEELEQLEKYVKLYMKKEYCQK
;
A
#
# COMPACT_ATOMS: atom_id res chain seq x y z
N MET A 1 23.86 -29.44 16.97
CA MET A 1 23.34 -28.13 16.47
C MET A 1 21.83 -28.14 16.18
N LEU A 2 21.23 -29.24 15.68
CA LEU A 2 19.78 -29.34 15.41
C LEU A 2 18.86 -29.34 16.66
N GLN A 3 19.29 -29.93 17.79
CA GLN A 3 18.48 -29.95 19.03
C GLN A 3 18.26 -28.56 19.65
N ASN A 4 19.29 -27.68 19.67
CA ASN A 4 19.15 -26.32 20.22
C ASN A 4 18.17 -25.44 19.43
N ILE A 5 18.05 -25.66 18.11
CA ILE A 5 17.09 -24.96 17.25
C ILE A 5 15.66 -25.33 17.65
N THR A 6 15.41 -26.59 18.02
CA THR A 6 14.08 -27.03 18.48
C THR A 6 13.69 -26.46 19.85
N PHE A 7 14.65 -26.27 20.77
CA PHE A 7 14.38 -25.69 22.09
C PHE A 7 14.08 -24.19 22.03
N LEU A 8 14.89 -23.41 21.31
CA LEU A 8 14.63 -21.96 21.12
C LEU A 8 13.31 -21.73 20.37
N HIS A 9 12.99 -22.58 19.40
CA HIS A 9 11.70 -22.52 18.72
C HIS A 9 10.52 -22.84 19.66
N ARG A 10 10.68 -23.79 20.61
CA ARG A 10 9.67 -24.08 21.66
C ARG A 10 9.48 -22.90 22.62
N LEU A 11 10.55 -22.16 22.94
CA LEU A 11 10.49 -20.92 23.70
C LEU A 11 9.96 -19.72 22.89
N GLY A 12 9.60 -19.91 21.62
CA GLY A 12 9.01 -18.88 20.78
C GLY A 12 10.01 -17.96 20.07
N PHE A 13 11.32 -18.28 20.10
CA PHE A 13 12.36 -17.53 19.39
C PHE A 13 12.52 -18.00 17.95
N ASN A 14 12.57 -17.04 17.02
CA ASN A 14 12.80 -17.32 15.60
C ASN A 14 14.27 -17.08 15.23
N PRO A 15 15.02 -18.10 14.76
CA PRO A 15 16.46 -17.98 14.49
C PRO A 15 16.78 -17.03 13.32
N ILE A 16 15.91 -16.94 12.31
CA ILE A 16 16.11 -16.05 11.16
C ILE A 16 15.99 -14.59 11.61
N ARG A 17 14.99 -14.30 12.46
CA ARG A 17 14.80 -12.96 13.03
C ARG A 17 15.90 -12.59 14.01
N PHE A 18 16.36 -13.56 14.82
CA PHE A 18 17.47 -13.35 15.72
C PHE A 18 18.73 -12.95 14.97
N ARG A 19 19.11 -13.68 13.91
CA ARG A 19 20.24 -13.33 13.05
C ARG A 19 20.09 -11.92 12.47
N PHE A 20 18.91 -11.60 11.93
CA PHE A 20 18.64 -10.28 11.37
C PHE A 20 18.73 -9.15 12.41
N ALA A 21 18.19 -9.37 13.61
CA ALA A 21 18.22 -8.41 14.70
C ALA A 21 19.64 -8.17 15.22
N VAL A 22 20.47 -9.22 15.32
CA VAL A 22 21.89 -9.09 15.70
C VAL A 22 22.65 -8.24 14.69
N ILE A 23 22.50 -8.52 13.38
CA ILE A 23 23.16 -7.72 12.32
C ILE A 23 22.73 -6.25 12.40
N THR A 24 21.42 -6.01 12.58
CA THR A 24 20.87 -4.66 12.69
C THR A 24 21.38 -3.94 13.94
N ALA A 25 21.49 -4.65 15.07
CA ALA A 25 22.04 -4.12 16.31
C ALA A 25 23.52 -3.75 16.18
N CYS A 26 24.35 -4.62 15.58
CA CYS A 26 25.75 -4.32 15.30
C CYS A 26 25.90 -3.07 14.43
N ALA A 27 25.09 -2.97 13.35
CA ALA A 27 25.07 -1.80 12.49
C ALA A 27 24.61 -0.53 13.25
N SER A 28 23.64 -0.66 14.16
CA SER A 28 23.10 0.44 14.97
C SER A 28 24.13 0.95 15.98
N ILE A 29 24.84 0.04 16.65
CA ILE A 29 25.95 0.36 17.55
C ILE A 29 27.08 1.03 16.75
N ALA A 30 27.48 0.48 15.60
CA ALA A 30 28.50 1.11 14.76
C ALA A 30 28.10 2.55 14.35
N ALA A 31 26.85 2.75 13.92
CA ALA A 31 26.35 4.09 13.56
C ALA A 31 26.37 5.06 14.74
N LEU A 32 26.03 4.60 15.95
CA LEU A 32 26.07 5.39 17.18
C LEU A 32 27.51 5.88 17.46
N PHE A 33 28.50 4.98 17.42
CA PHE A 33 29.90 5.31 17.67
C PHE A 33 30.51 6.18 16.56
N ILE A 34 30.16 5.93 15.28
CA ILE A 34 30.60 6.78 14.17
C ILE A 34 30.02 8.19 14.30
N ALA A 35 28.74 8.32 14.66
CA ALA A 35 28.12 9.63 14.88
C ALA A 35 28.76 10.38 16.07
N GLN A 36 29.08 9.66 17.15
CA GLN A 36 29.82 10.21 18.29
C GLN A 36 31.24 10.67 17.89
N TYR A 37 31.93 9.88 17.08
CA TYR A 37 33.27 10.21 16.56
C TYR A 37 33.26 11.48 15.71
N LEU A 38 32.23 11.63 14.87
CA LEU A 38 32.01 12.83 14.04
C LEU A 38 31.50 14.04 14.84
N GLN A 39 31.38 13.92 16.17
CA GLN A 39 30.91 14.98 17.07
C GLN A 39 29.52 15.53 16.68
N LEU A 40 28.65 14.64 16.17
CA LEU A 40 27.26 15.00 15.88
C LEU A 40 26.51 15.28 17.18
N VAL A 41 25.58 16.23 17.14
CA VAL A 41 24.81 16.69 18.32
C VAL A 41 23.87 15.58 18.80
N HIS A 42 23.32 14.79 17.87
CA HIS A 42 22.32 13.75 18.19
C HIS A 42 22.67 12.36 17.62
N PRO A 43 23.72 11.69 18.15
CA PRO A 43 24.19 10.39 17.66
C PRO A 43 23.14 9.26 17.74
N GLN A 44 22.21 9.34 18.70
CA GLN A 44 21.09 8.39 18.84
C GLN A 44 20.21 8.32 17.57
N TRP A 45 20.11 9.39 16.79
CA TRP A 45 19.33 9.40 15.54
C TRP A 45 19.97 8.60 14.41
N ALA A 46 21.30 8.49 14.40
CA ALA A 46 22.00 7.62 13.48
C ALA A 46 21.66 6.15 13.77
N ALA A 47 21.72 5.74 15.04
CA ALA A 47 21.33 4.42 15.50
C ALA A 47 19.86 4.09 15.17
N MET A 48 18.94 5.03 15.39
CA MET A 48 17.53 4.88 15.02
C MET A 48 17.33 4.70 13.52
N THR A 49 18.12 5.43 12.72
CA THR A 49 18.06 5.35 11.26
C THR A 49 18.45 3.99 10.74
N VAL A 50 19.38 3.29 11.40
CA VAL A 50 19.71 1.90 11.07
C VAL A 50 18.51 1.00 11.21
N TRP A 51 17.89 0.98 12.40
CA TRP A 51 16.70 0.16 12.65
C TRP A 51 15.54 0.50 11.71
N ALA A 52 15.30 1.79 11.47
CA ALA A 52 14.23 2.21 10.59
C ALA A 52 14.48 1.85 9.11
N SER A 53 15.74 1.77 8.68
CA SER A 53 16.11 1.41 7.30
C SER A 53 16.28 -0.10 7.11
N ALA A 54 16.53 -0.85 8.19
CA ALA A 54 16.77 -2.28 8.14
C ALA A 54 15.63 -3.02 7.41
N GLN A 55 16.00 -3.84 6.44
CA GLN A 55 15.12 -4.70 5.67
C GLN A 55 15.77 -6.07 5.48
N PRO A 56 15.00 -7.16 5.47
CA PRO A 56 15.55 -8.51 5.35
C PRO A 56 16.21 -8.81 3.99
N TRP A 57 15.88 -8.03 2.95
CA TRP A 57 16.34 -8.24 1.57
C TRP A 57 17.16 -7.04 1.07
N ARG A 58 18.31 -7.30 0.43
CA ARG A 58 19.25 -6.26 -0.06
C ARG A 58 18.60 -5.19 -0.94
N GLU A 59 17.75 -5.59 -1.89
CA GLU A 59 17.09 -4.67 -2.82
C GLU A 59 16.13 -3.71 -2.10
N ASN A 60 15.38 -4.24 -1.13
CA ASN A 60 14.45 -3.44 -0.33
C ASN A 60 15.19 -2.49 0.61
N LEU A 61 16.32 -2.93 1.17
CA LEU A 61 17.18 -2.10 2.01
C LEU A 61 17.66 -0.86 1.24
N LEU A 62 18.23 -1.05 0.04
CA LEU A 62 18.74 0.05 -0.78
C LEU A 62 17.64 1.04 -1.16
N GLU A 63 16.49 0.55 -1.62
CA GLU A 63 15.38 1.43 -2.00
C GLU A 63 14.79 2.17 -0.77
N LYS A 64 14.61 1.49 0.36
CA LYS A 64 14.11 2.11 1.59
C LYS A 64 15.08 3.16 2.12
N SER A 65 16.37 2.87 2.12
CA SER A 65 17.45 3.79 2.50
C SER A 65 17.48 5.03 1.62
N TRP A 66 17.34 4.87 0.31
CA TRP A 66 17.27 5.99 -0.64
C TRP A 66 16.08 6.91 -0.36
N TRP A 67 14.87 6.35 -0.21
CA TRP A 67 13.69 7.13 0.11
C TRP A 67 13.73 7.70 1.53
N ARG A 68 14.48 7.08 2.44
CA ARG A 68 14.74 7.65 3.76
C ARG A 68 15.56 8.94 3.62
N PHE A 69 16.70 8.86 2.94
CA PHE A 69 17.55 10.01 2.72
C PHE A 69 16.80 11.15 2.01
N ALA A 70 16.14 10.85 0.88
CA ALA A 70 15.39 11.85 0.11
C ALA A 70 14.25 12.48 0.91
N GLY A 71 13.47 11.69 1.65
CA GLY A 71 12.38 12.19 2.49
C GLY A 71 12.89 13.12 3.59
N THR A 72 13.99 12.76 4.25
CA THR A 72 14.63 13.61 5.26
C THR A 72 15.12 14.92 4.69
N VAL A 73 15.79 14.93 3.53
CA VAL A 73 16.26 16.17 2.92
C VAL A 73 15.11 17.14 2.69
N ILE A 74 14.00 16.66 2.10
CA ILE A 74 12.80 17.46 1.89
C ILE A 74 12.22 17.95 3.23
N GLY A 75 12.15 17.06 4.23
CA GLY A 75 11.64 17.40 5.55
C GLY A 75 12.50 18.45 6.27
N VAL A 76 13.82 18.36 6.20
CA VAL A 76 14.74 19.34 6.79
C VAL A 76 14.56 20.70 6.13
N LEU A 77 14.51 20.76 4.79
CA LEU A 77 14.30 22.01 4.04
C LEU A 77 12.98 22.69 4.44
N VAL A 78 11.88 21.93 4.50
CA VAL A 78 10.60 22.47 4.91
C VAL A 78 10.58 22.83 6.40
N GLY A 79 11.24 22.05 7.25
CA GLY A 79 11.39 22.35 8.68
C GLY A 79 12.05 23.71 8.91
N VAL A 80 13.12 24.03 8.16
CA VAL A 80 13.78 25.35 8.20
C VAL A 80 12.85 26.47 7.77
N ILE A 81 12.08 26.28 6.68
CA ILE A 81 11.07 27.25 6.22
C ILE A 81 9.99 27.47 7.29
N LEU A 82 9.51 26.41 7.93
CA LEU A 82 8.50 26.50 8.99
C LEU A 82 9.03 27.27 10.21
N ILE A 83 10.30 27.09 10.57
CA ILE A 83 10.91 27.87 11.67
C ILE A 83 10.94 29.37 11.31
N GLN A 84 11.21 29.74 10.07
CA GLN A 84 11.13 31.14 9.64
C GLN A 84 9.70 31.70 9.76
N LEU A 85 8.68 30.89 9.47
CA LEU A 85 7.28 31.29 9.70
C LEU A 85 6.96 31.49 11.18
N HIS A 86 7.61 30.76 12.09
CA HIS A 86 7.45 30.93 13.53
C HIS A 86 7.90 32.33 13.99
N ILE A 87 8.99 32.85 13.42
CA ILE A 87 9.49 34.21 13.69
C ILE A 87 8.45 35.26 13.29
N ILE A 88 7.76 35.05 12.15
CA ILE A 88 6.72 35.98 11.67
C ILE A 88 5.47 35.88 12.55
N SER A 89 4.93 34.67 12.75
CA SER A 89 3.86 34.44 13.71
C SER A 89 3.77 32.96 14.15
N PRO A 90 3.64 32.68 15.46
CA PRO A 90 3.51 31.31 15.96
C PRO A 90 2.28 30.55 15.44
N LEU A 91 1.19 31.26 15.12
CA LEU A 91 -0.01 30.63 14.55
C LEU A 91 0.21 30.15 13.11
N LEU A 92 0.87 30.96 12.25
CA LEU A 92 1.21 30.51 10.89
C LEU A 92 2.14 29.29 10.92
N PHE A 93 3.03 29.21 11.90
CA PHE A 93 3.86 28.04 12.12
C PHE A 93 3.04 26.76 12.38
N ILE A 94 2.07 26.82 13.30
CA ILE A 94 1.20 25.69 13.63
C ILE A 94 0.35 25.28 12.43
N VAL A 95 -0.24 26.24 11.73
CA VAL A 95 -1.03 25.96 10.51
C VAL A 95 -0.14 25.36 9.41
N GLY A 96 1.06 25.90 9.22
CA GLY A 96 2.04 25.39 8.26
C GLY A 96 2.48 23.96 8.57
N LEU A 97 2.75 23.65 9.85
CA LEU A 97 3.07 22.30 10.31
C LEU A 97 1.92 21.31 10.06
N ALA A 98 0.71 21.69 10.46
CA ALA A 98 -0.49 20.87 10.28
C ALA A 98 -0.75 20.61 8.78
N LEU A 99 -0.62 21.64 7.94
CA LEU A 99 -0.84 21.56 6.49
C LEU A 99 0.22 20.69 5.83
N TRP A 100 1.50 20.86 6.16
CA TRP A 100 2.58 20.07 5.59
C TRP A 100 2.47 18.59 5.98
N LEU A 101 2.27 18.29 7.27
CA LEU A 101 2.09 16.90 7.70
C LEU A 101 0.82 16.29 7.10
N GLY A 102 -0.28 17.06 7.06
CA GLY A 102 -1.52 16.68 6.38
C GLY A 102 -1.27 16.31 4.92
N ALA A 103 -0.59 17.18 4.17
CA ALA A 103 -0.27 16.98 2.77
C ALA A 103 0.59 15.73 2.57
N CYS A 104 1.65 15.54 3.37
CA CYS A 104 2.50 14.36 3.31
C CYS A 104 1.72 13.07 3.63
N SER A 105 0.85 13.11 4.64
CA SER A 105 0.00 11.98 5.02
C SER A 105 -1.01 11.62 3.92
N GLY A 106 -1.64 12.61 3.30
CA GLY A 106 -2.57 12.40 2.19
C GLY A 106 -1.88 11.90 0.92
N ILE A 107 -0.78 12.54 0.50
CA ILE A 107 -0.02 12.16 -0.69
C ILE A 107 0.59 10.76 -0.51
N GLY A 108 1.15 10.46 0.67
CA GLY A 108 1.72 9.14 0.95
C GLY A 108 0.68 8.02 0.83
N GLN A 109 -0.58 8.27 1.15
CA GLN A 109 -1.69 7.31 0.98
C GLN A 109 -2.03 7.02 -0.49
N LEU A 110 -1.69 7.92 -1.43
CA LEU A 110 -1.84 7.73 -2.88
C LEU A 110 -0.65 6.98 -3.50
N GLN A 111 0.49 7.02 -2.83
CA GLN A 111 1.72 6.38 -3.27
C GLN A 111 1.80 4.92 -2.79
N LYS A 112 2.71 4.15 -3.38
CA LYS A 112 2.89 2.72 -3.08
C LYS A 112 4.38 2.41 -2.89
N GLY A 113 4.69 1.38 -2.11
CA GLY A 113 6.06 0.99 -1.78
C GLY A 113 6.81 2.03 -0.93
N PHE A 114 8.14 2.06 -1.02
CA PHE A 114 8.96 2.96 -0.19
C PHE A 114 8.87 4.45 -0.55
N VAL A 115 8.27 4.79 -1.70
CA VAL A 115 7.97 6.19 -2.05
C VAL A 115 7.02 6.82 -1.02
N ALA A 116 5.97 6.07 -0.63
CA ALA A 116 5.03 6.51 0.39
C ALA A 116 5.73 6.73 1.74
N TYR A 117 6.62 5.80 2.11
CA TYR A 117 7.46 5.92 3.30
C TYR A 117 8.35 7.17 3.28
N GLY A 118 9.00 7.48 2.17
CA GLY A 118 9.79 8.72 2.01
C GLY A 118 8.95 9.98 2.17
N THR A 119 7.70 9.97 1.66
CA THR A 119 6.78 11.09 1.80
C THR A 119 6.29 11.27 3.25
N PHE A 120 5.94 10.17 3.94
CA PHE A 120 5.61 10.22 5.37
C PHE A 120 6.78 10.74 6.21
N LEU A 121 8.00 10.31 5.88
CA LEU A 121 9.23 10.77 6.51
C LEU A 121 9.52 12.25 6.29
N ALA A 122 9.24 12.80 5.11
CA ALA A 122 9.34 14.24 4.87
C ALA A 122 8.41 15.03 5.79
N GLY A 123 7.22 14.50 6.06
CA GLY A 123 6.26 15.08 7.00
C GLY A 123 6.79 15.14 8.43
N TYR A 124 7.06 13.99 9.05
CA TYR A 124 7.47 13.98 10.47
C TYR A 124 8.91 14.48 10.69
N SER A 125 9.79 14.43 9.68
CA SER A 125 11.13 15.04 9.78
C SER A 125 11.04 16.57 9.83
N ALA A 126 10.13 17.18 9.07
CA ALA A 126 9.90 18.62 9.16
C ALA A 126 9.41 19.02 10.56
N VAL A 127 8.44 18.28 11.10
CA VAL A 127 7.94 18.48 12.48
C VAL A 127 9.06 18.34 13.51
N MET A 128 9.90 17.30 13.37
CA MET A 128 11.03 17.09 14.28
C MET A 128 12.01 18.27 14.24
N VAL A 129 12.51 18.63 13.05
CA VAL A 129 13.49 19.72 12.89
C VAL A 129 12.93 21.03 13.42
N SER A 130 11.67 21.32 13.11
CA SER A 130 11.03 22.54 13.59
C SER A 130 10.83 22.55 15.10
N MET A 131 10.25 21.49 15.68
CA MET A 131 9.88 21.45 17.11
C MET A 131 11.09 21.43 18.03
N LEU A 132 12.17 20.77 17.62
CA LEU A 132 13.40 20.73 18.41
C LEU A 132 14.20 22.03 18.35
N SER A 133 13.96 22.88 17.35
CA SER A 133 14.71 24.12 17.13
C SER A 133 13.96 25.40 17.51
N VAL A 134 12.66 25.32 17.86
CA VAL A 134 11.83 26.52 18.16
C VAL A 134 12.48 27.42 19.22
N HIS A 135 13.14 26.82 20.21
CA HIS A 135 13.72 27.55 21.34
C HIS A 135 15.22 27.86 21.18
N MET A 136 15.85 27.47 20.07
CA MET A 136 17.28 27.71 19.80
C MET A 136 17.43 28.80 18.73
N THR A 137 17.63 30.06 19.15
CA THR A 137 17.69 31.23 18.27
C THR A 137 18.98 31.35 17.45
N ASP A 138 20.09 30.79 17.93
CA ASP A 138 21.40 31.26 17.45
C ASP A 138 22.02 30.41 16.33
N ASN A 139 21.52 29.20 16.04
CA ASN A 139 22.13 28.30 15.04
C ASN A 139 21.14 27.35 14.35
N LEU A 140 20.08 27.87 13.73
CA LEU A 140 19.08 27.07 13.00
C LEU A 140 19.69 26.12 11.95
N PHE A 141 20.74 26.56 11.27
CA PHE A 141 21.45 25.75 10.27
C PHE A 141 22.19 24.56 10.88
N MET A 142 22.66 24.67 12.13
CA MET A 142 23.41 23.60 12.80
C MET A 142 22.52 22.38 13.09
N VAL A 143 21.27 22.61 13.54
CA VAL A 143 20.32 21.50 13.80
C VAL A 143 19.88 20.82 12.51
N ALA A 144 19.63 21.60 11.46
CA ALA A 144 19.33 21.07 10.13
C ALA A 144 20.50 20.23 9.57
N TRP A 145 21.74 20.71 9.75
CA TRP A 145 22.96 20.02 9.34
C TRP A 145 23.19 18.73 10.13
N ASP A 146 23.04 18.77 11.45
CA ASP A 146 23.13 17.59 12.32
C ASP A 146 22.15 16.50 11.88
N ARG A 147 20.90 16.89 11.55
CA ARG A 147 19.89 15.93 11.09
C ARG A 147 20.27 15.26 9.77
N LEU A 148 20.88 16.00 8.84
CA LEU A 148 21.33 15.45 7.56
C LEU A 148 22.49 14.46 7.76
N TRP A 149 23.49 14.82 8.58
CA TRP A 149 24.65 13.96 8.83
C TRP A 149 24.32 12.72 9.63
N THR A 150 23.53 12.84 10.69
CA THR A 150 23.11 11.68 11.51
C THR A 150 22.36 10.65 10.67
N ILE A 151 21.52 11.10 9.73
CA ILE A 151 20.80 10.21 8.82
C ILE A 151 21.71 9.63 7.76
N LEU A 152 22.64 10.41 7.21
CA LEU A 152 23.63 9.90 6.26
C LEU A 152 24.48 8.78 6.90
N VAL A 153 25.01 9.01 8.09
CA VAL A 153 25.78 8.01 8.87
C VAL A 153 24.95 6.75 9.12
N GLY A 154 23.70 6.92 9.58
CA GLY A 154 22.81 5.79 9.82
C GLY A 154 22.47 5.00 8.56
N VAL A 155 22.18 5.68 7.44
CA VAL A 155 21.86 5.03 6.16
C VAL A 155 23.08 4.29 5.61
N LEU A 156 24.26 4.92 5.60
CA LEU A 156 25.50 4.30 5.14
C LEU A 156 25.86 3.09 6.00
N SER A 157 25.79 3.21 7.33
CA SER A 157 26.05 2.09 8.25
C SER A 157 25.06 0.95 8.03
N ALA A 158 23.77 1.26 7.86
CA ALA A 158 22.76 0.26 7.55
C ALA A 158 23.05 -0.45 6.22
N VAL A 159 23.40 0.29 5.17
CA VAL A 159 23.71 -0.27 3.85
C VAL A 159 24.97 -1.14 3.93
N VAL A 160 26.08 -0.64 4.46
CA VAL A 160 27.35 -1.38 4.51
C VAL A 160 27.19 -2.69 5.30
N PHE A 161 26.69 -2.63 6.53
CA PHE A 161 26.56 -3.81 7.38
C PHE A 161 25.50 -4.78 6.85
N ASN A 162 24.29 -4.30 6.53
CA ASN A 162 23.25 -5.22 6.09
C ASN A 162 23.53 -5.76 4.68
N PHE A 163 24.20 -5.02 3.78
CA PHE A 163 24.54 -5.53 2.45
C PHE A 163 25.50 -6.72 2.51
N LEU A 164 26.43 -6.74 3.46
CA LEU A 164 27.36 -7.86 3.65
C LEU A 164 26.62 -9.15 4.08
N PHE A 165 25.62 -9.04 4.96
CA PHE A 165 25.02 -10.20 5.62
C PHE A 165 23.58 -10.56 5.20
N THR A 166 22.83 -9.69 4.54
CA THR A 166 21.47 -10.02 4.06
C THR A 166 21.50 -10.77 2.74
N PRO A 167 20.59 -11.73 2.47
CA PRO A 167 20.52 -12.44 1.20
C PRO A 167 19.87 -11.60 0.07
N LYS A 168 20.06 -12.05 -1.18
CA LYS A 168 19.24 -11.59 -2.31
C LYS A 168 17.79 -12.03 -2.11
N ARG A 169 16.85 -11.30 -2.71
CA ARG A 169 15.42 -11.59 -2.61
C ARG A 169 15.09 -12.97 -3.18
N GLU A 170 14.36 -13.79 -2.42
CA GLU A 170 13.83 -15.06 -2.91
C GLU A 170 12.77 -14.81 -3.98
N GLN A 171 13.05 -15.21 -5.22
CA GLN A 171 12.11 -15.10 -6.35
C GLN A 171 11.19 -16.32 -6.48
N GLU A 172 11.53 -17.43 -5.82
CA GLU A 172 10.78 -18.68 -5.84
C GLU A 172 9.28 -18.52 -5.55
N PRO A 173 8.81 -17.85 -4.48
CA PRO A 173 7.37 -17.76 -4.19
C PRO A 173 6.57 -17.04 -5.29
N VAL A 174 7.21 -16.12 -6.01
CA VAL A 174 6.59 -15.36 -7.09
C VAL A 174 6.46 -16.24 -8.33
N ILE A 175 7.53 -16.99 -8.64
CA ILE A 175 7.61 -17.88 -9.79
C ILE A 175 6.67 -19.07 -9.58
N THR A 176 6.62 -19.66 -8.38
CA THR A 176 5.74 -20.79 -8.07
C THR A 176 4.28 -20.38 -8.20
N LEU A 177 3.87 -19.24 -7.62
CA LEU A 177 2.51 -18.74 -7.78
C LEU A 177 2.18 -18.37 -9.22
N LYS A 178 3.09 -17.71 -9.94
CA LYS A 178 2.92 -17.44 -11.37
C LYS A 178 2.66 -18.73 -12.13
N ASN A 179 3.50 -19.74 -11.92
CA ASN A 179 3.38 -21.02 -12.60
C ASN A 179 2.07 -21.70 -12.23
N GLN A 180 1.67 -21.72 -10.95
CA GLN A 180 0.39 -22.27 -10.50
C GLN A 180 -0.82 -21.57 -11.14
N VAL A 181 -0.81 -20.23 -11.22
CA VAL A 181 -1.86 -19.47 -11.92
C VAL A 181 -1.92 -19.89 -13.39
N ASP A 182 -0.77 -19.94 -14.06
CA ASP A 182 -0.68 -20.28 -15.48
C ASP A 182 -1.17 -21.73 -15.72
N THR A 183 -0.70 -22.74 -14.97
CA THR A 183 -1.16 -24.14 -15.16
C THR A 183 -2.65 -24.30 -14.90
N LEU A 184 -3.17 -23.78 -13.79
CA LEU A 184 -4.59 -23.91 -13.47
C LEU A 184 -5.46 -23.20 -14.51
N PHE A 185 -5.05 -22.00 -14.94
CA PHE A 185 -5.77 -21.24 -15.95
C PHE A 185 -5.87 -21.96 -17.30
N TYR A 186 -4.74 -22.47 -17.83
CA TYR A 186 -4.74 -23.18 -19.11
C TYR A 186 -5.46 -24.54 -19.03
N GLN A 187 -5.35 -25.27 -17.91
CA GLN A 187 -6.09 -26.52 -17.70
C GLN A 187 -7.61 -26.30 -17.68
N ILE A 188 -8.07 -25.25 -16.99
CA ILE A 188 -9.48 -24.86 -16.94
C ILE A 188 -9.98 -24.50 -18.35
N LEU A 189 -9.22 -23.71 -19.10
CA LEU A 189 -9.59 -23.36 -20.48
C LEU A 189 -9.59 -24.55 -21.44
N HIS A 190 -8.60 -25.43 -21.38
CA HIS A 190 -8.58 -26.66 -22.19
C HIS A 190 -9.80 -27.54 -21.90
N ARG A 191 -10.19 -27.69 -20.62
CA ARG A 191 -11.38 -28.48 -20.25
C ARG A 191 -12.69 -27.86 -20.74
N THR A 192 -12.79 -26.53 -20.74
CA THR A 192 -14.02 -25.81 -21.16
C THR A 192 -14.14 -25.64 -22.67
N LEU A 193 -13.05 -25.33 -23.36
CA LEU A 193 -13.05 -25.03 -24.79
C LEU A 193 -12.92 -26.30 -25.64
N GLU A 194 -12.00 -27.21 -25.29
CA GLU A 194 -11.71 -28.39 -26.11
C GLU A 194 -12.50 -29.62 -25.64
N LYS A 195 -12.41 -29.98 -24.34
CA LYS A 195 -13.02 -31.21 -23.81
C LYS A 195 -14.50 -31.10 -23.44
N LYS A 196 -15.06 -29.89 -23.34
CA LYS A 196 -16.44 -29.61 -22.93
C LYS A 196 -16.89 -30.30 -21.63
N LYS A 197 -15.98 -30.44 -20.66
CA LYS A 197 -16.29 -31.07 -19.37
C LYS A 197 -16.81 -30.05 -18.37
N PRO A 198 -17.79 -30.39 -17.52
CA PRO A 198 -18.25 -29.51 -16.45
C PRO A 198 -17.10 -29.23 -15.46
N ILE A 199 -16.91 -27.96 -15.11
CA ILE A 199 -15.87 -27.54 -14.16
C ILE A 199 -16.50 -27.41 -12.77
N LYS A 200 -15.85 -28.00 -11.77
CA LYS A 200 -16.28 -27.87 -10.37
C LYS A 200 -16.04 -26.43 -9.89
N SER A 201 -17.00 -25.86 -9.17
CA SER A 201 -16.88 -24.51 -8.58
C SER A 201 -15.62 -24.35 -7.71
N GLN A 202 -15.24 -25.41 -6.99
CA GLN A 202 -14.02 -25.46 -6.17
C GLN A 202 -12.73 -25.19 -6.97
N GLU A 203 -12.62 -25.66 -8.22
CA GLU A 203 -11.43 -25.42 -9.06
C GLU A 203 -11.33 -23.93 -9.46
N ILE A 204 -12.48 -23.29 -9.72
CA ILE A 204 -12.57 -21.86 -10.06
C ILE A 204 -12.23 -21.01 -8.83
N ASP A 205 -12.77 -21.37 -7.66
CA ASP A 205 -12.48 -20.69 -6.40
C ASP A 205 -10.99 -20.80 -6.04
N GLN A 206 -10.39 -21.98 -6.24
CA GLN A 206 -8.95 -22.18 -6.05
C GLN A 206 -8.13 -21.26 -6.97
N LEU A 207 -8.46 -21.18 -8.26
CA LEU A 207 -7.76 -20.27 -9.18
C LEU A 207 -7.87 -18.81 -8.74
N TRP A 208 -9.05 -18.35 -8.32
CA TRP A 208 -9.23 -16.98 -7.80
C TRP A 208 -8.41 -16.71 -6.54
N GLN A 209 -8.32 -17.67 -5.62
CA GLN A 209 -7.48 -17.54 -4.42
C GLN A 209 -6.00 -17.42 -4.78
N VAL A 210 -5.50 -18.30 -5.66
CA VAL A 210 -4.10 -18.26 -6.12
C VAL A 210 -3.83 -16.94 -6.86
N MET A 211 -4.70 -16.51 -7.77
CA MET A 211 -4.58 -15.22 -8.45
C MET A 211 -4.56 -14.02 -7.49
N THR A 212 -5.40 -14.05 -6.45
CA THR A 212 -5.44 -12.99 -5.43
C THR A 212 -4.15 -12.96 -4.61
N SER A 213 -3.62 -14.12 -4.23
CA SER A 213 -2.33 -14.23 -3.53
C SER A 213 -1.15 -13.79 -4.41
N TYR A 214 -1.21 -14.09 -5.71
CA TYR A 214 -0.20 -13.65 -6.67
C TYR A 214 -0.20 -12.13 -6.82
N GLU A 215 -1.37 -11.47 -6.89
CA GLU A 215 -1.45 -10.00 -6.91
C GLU A 215 -0.94 -9.36 -5.62
N GLU A 216 -1.19 -9.96 -4.46
CA GLU A 216 -0.67 -9.51 -3.16
C GLU A 216 0.87 -9.54 -3.12
N ILE A 217 1.47 -10.61 -3.64
CA ILE A 217 2.92 -10.76 -3.75
C ILE A 217 3.49 -9.84 -4.83
N LEU A 218 2.83 -9.66 -5.97
CA LEU A 218 3.22 -8.68 -6.99
C LEU A 218 3.25 -7.25 -6.44
N GLU A 219 2.31 -6.88 -5.57
CA GLU A 219 2.30 -5.57 -4.92
C GLU A 219 3.50 -5.39 -3.97
N THR A 220 3.86 -6.44 -3.23
CA THR A 220 5.07 -6.47 -2.39
C THR A 220 6.35 -6.45 -3.23
N ASN A 221 6.35 -7.05 -4.42
CA ASN A 221 7.47 -7.08 -5.37
C ASN A 221 7.58 -5.85 -6.26
N ARG A 222 6.56 -4.98 -6.27
CA ARG A 222 6.64 -3.68 -6.93
C ARG A 222 7.72 -2.78 -6.31
N ILE A 223 8.05 -3.07 -5.05
CA ILE A 223 9.18 -2.51 -4.31
C ILE A 223 10.46 -3.05 -4.97
N GLY A 224 11.21 -2.17 -5.63
CA GLY A 224 12.42 -2.46 -6.37
C GLY A 224 12.75 -1.39 -7.43
N TRP A 225 13.98 -1.45 -7.94
CA TRP A 225 14.49 -0.57 -9.00
C TRP A 225 13.67 -0.72 -10.30
N HIS A 226 13.85 0.21 -11.25
CA HIS A 226 12.98 0.39 -12.43
C HIS A 226 12.71 -0.91 -13.24
N TYR A 227 13.68 -1.83 -13.25
CA TYR A 227 13.58 -3.15 -13.88
C TYR A 227 12.45 -4.03 -13.30
N HIS A 228 12.39 -4.18 -11.97
CA HIS A 228 11.35 -4.98 -11.30
C HIS A 228 9.96 -4.39 -11.51
N ARG A 229 9.85 -3.04 -11.50
CA ARG A 229 8.57 -2.36 -11.77
C ARG A 229 8.02 -2.69 -13.15
N LYS A 230 8.88 -2.80 -14.18
CA LYS A 230 8.48 -3.23 -15.52
C LYS A 230 8.03 -4.69 -15.55
N GLN A 231 8.73 -5.59 -14.87
CA GLN A 231 8.35 -7.01 -14.80
C GLN A 231 7.01 -7.20 -14.09
N VAL A 232 6.81 -6.54 -12.95
CA VAL A 232 5.54 -6.57 -12.20
C VAL A 232 4.39 -6.01 -13.04
N ALA A 233 4.63 -4.91 -13.79
CA ALA A 233 3.60 -4.36 -14.67
C ALA A 233 3.18 -5.36 -15.77
N LYS A 234 4.14 -6.06 -16.39
CA LYS A 234 3.85 -7.11 -17.39
C LYS A 234 3.08 -8.30 -16.77
N ALA A 235 3.55 -8.79 -15.63
CA ALA A 235 2.89 -9.88 -14.90
C ALA A 235 1.45 -9.53 -14.51
N ARG A 236 1.23 -8.32 -14.00
CA ARG A 236 -0.09 -7.81 -13.64
C ARG A 236 -1.00 -7.64 -14.86
N GLN A 237 -0.45 -7.20 -15.99
CA GLN A 237 -1.20 -7.11 -17.23
C GLN A 237 -1.69 -8.50 -17.69
N LYS A 238 -0.82 -9.53 -17.66
CA LYS A 238 -1.20 -10.92 -17.94
C LYS A 238 -2.32 -11.38 -16.99
N LEU A 239 -2.14 -11.17 -15.68
CA LEU A 239 -3.11 -11.53 -14.64
C LEU A 239 -4.48 -10.85 -14.85
N MET A 240 -4.49 -9.56 -15.21
CA MET A 240 -5.72 -8.83 -15.49
C MET A 240 -6.49 -9.43 -16.66
N PHE A 241 -5.83 -9.83 -17.74
CA PHE A 241 -6.51 -10.47 -18.87
C PHE A 241 -6.99 -11.89 -18.54
N GLN A 242 -6.20 -12.69 -17.81
CA GLN A 242 -6.64 -14.01 -17.34
C GLN A 242 -7.91 -13.89 -16.49
N SER A 243 -7.97 -12.90 -15.58
CA SER A 243 -9.16 -12.67 -14.75
C SER A 243 -10.38 -12.24 -15.57
N GLN A 244 -10.22 -11.44 -16.64
CA GLN A 244 -11.32 -11.04 -17.51
C GLN A 244 -11.93 -12.23 -18.26
N ILE A 245 -11.08 -13.15 -18.73
CA ILE A 245 -11.50 -14.39 -19.37
C ILE A 245 -12.23 -15.27 -18.35
N LEU A 246 -11.66 -15.43 -17.15
CA LEU A 246 -12.22 -16.28 -16.10
C LEU A 246 -13.61 -15.83 -15.63
N LEU A 247 -13.88 -14.51 -15.56
CA LEU A 247 -15.19 -13.96 -15.19
C LEU A 247 -16.34 -14.33 -16.15
N HIS A 248 -16.02 -14.84 -17.34
CA HIS A 248 -17.00 -15.16 -18.39
C HIS A 248 -16.94 -16.62 -18.83
N LEU A 249 -16.34 -17.48 -18.00
CA LEU A 249 -16.11 -18.89 -18.31
C LEU A 249 -17.39 -19.67 -18.68
N ASP A 250 -18.49 -19.42 -17.96
CA ASP A 250 -19.78 -20.09 -18.22
C ASP A 250 -20.27 -19.88 -19.66
N LYS A 251 -19.96 -18.72 -20.25
CA LYS A 251 -20.37 -18.38 -21.62
C LYS A 251 -19.59 -19.15 -22.68
N TYR A 252 -18.40 -19.61 -22.36
CA TYR A 252 -17.57 -20.33 -23.32
C TYR A 252 -18.00 -21.78 -23.50
N GLN A 253 -18.89 -22.27 -22.64
CA GLN A 253 -19.46 -23.61 -22.74
C GLN A 253 -20.30 -23.78 -24.02
N SER A 254 -21.01 -22.74 -24.46
CA SER A 254 -21.86 -22.80 -25.67
C SER A 254 -21.09 -22.77 -27.00
N ILE A 255 -19.83 -22.34 -26.98
CA ILE A 255 -19.00 -22.24 -28.20
C ILE A 255 -18.64 -23.63 -28.74
N ALA A 256 -18.64 -23.85 -30.06
CA ALA A 256 -18.19 -25.12 -30.63
C ALA A 256 -16.75 -25.48 -30.19
N PRO A 257 -16.46 -26.77 -29.91
CA PRO A 257 -15.14 -27.15 -29.43
C PRO A 257 -14.06 -26.85 -30.49
N PHE A 258 -12.95 -26.28 -30.05
CA PHE A 258 -11.77 -26.04 -30.88
C PHE A 258 -10.50 -26.29 -30.08
N TYR A 259 -9.38 -26.46 -30.79
CA TYR A 259 -8.09 -26.78 -30.19
C TYR A 259 -7.64 -25.70 -29.20
N PHE A 260 -7.35 -26.08 -27.95
CA PHE A 260 -6.79 -25.19 -26.94
C PHE A 260 -5.90 -25.97 -25.95
N PRO A 261 -4.58 -25.78 -25.94
CA PRO A 261 -3.67 -26.61 -25.15
C PRO A 261 -3.82 -26.40 -23.64
N ALA A 262 -3.49 -27.44 -22.86
CA ALA A 262 -3.53 -27.42 -21.40
C ALA A 262 -2.34 -26.67 -20.74
N GLN A 263 -1.37 -26.23 -21.54
CA GLN A 263 -0.20 -25.44 -21.13
C GLN A 263 -0.12 -24.13 -21.94
N GLU A 264 0.77 -23.23 -21.55
CA GLU A 264 0.94 -21.94 -22.24
C GLU A 264 1.34 -22.16 -23.72
N PRO A 265 0.55 -21.68 -24.70
CA PRO A 265 0.81 -21.94 -26.11
C PRO A 265 2.04 -21.20 -26.62
N ALA A 266 2.74 -21.79 -27.59
CA ALA A 266 3.78 -21.12 -28.35
C ALA A 266 3.21 -20.04 -29.30
N ASP A 267 4.04 -19.12 -29.80
CA ASP A 267 3.59 -18.01 -30.69
C ASP A 267 2.82 -18.50 -31.93
N LYS A 268 3.27 -19.61 -32.54
CA LYS A 268 2.60 -20.23 -33.69
C LYS A 268 1.23 -20.80 -33.32
N GLU A 269 1.15 -21.49 -32.18
CA GLU A 269 -0.10 -22.07 -31.68
C GLU A 269 -1.10 -20.98 -31.31
N TRP A 270 -0.66 -19.88 -30.70
CA TRP A 270 -1.51 -18.73 -30.42
C TRP A 270 -2.17 -18.16 -31.66
N LYS A 271 -1.41 -17.98 -32.75
CA LYS A 271 -1.95 -17.50 -34.03
C LYS A 271 -2.99 -18.47 -34.59
N TYR A 272 -2.74 -19.77 -34.48
CA TYR A 272 -3.67 -20.81 -34.89
C TYR A 272 -4.96 -20.78 -34.04
N ILE A 273 -4.86 -20.72 -32.71
CA ILE A 273 -6.00 -20.59 -31.79
C ILE A 273 -6.85 -19.36 -32.11
N LEU A 274 -6.22 -18.20 -32.34
CA LEU A 274 -6.91 -16.96 -32.69
C LEU A 274 -7.60 -17.03 -34.06
N SER A 275 -7.11 -17.86 -34.98
CA SER A 275 -7.74 -18.10 -36.28
C SER A 275 -9.00 -18.97 -36.17
N LEU A 276 -8.97 -19.99 -35.31
CA LEU A 276 -10.11 -20.89 -35.06
C LEU A 276 -11.18 -20.28 -34.16
N CYS A 277 -10.79 -19.36 -33.27
CA CYS A 277 -11.72 -18.78 -32.31
C CYS A 277 -12.82 -17.97 -33.04
N PRO A 278 -14.11 -18.28 -32.79
CA PRO A 278 -15.21 -17.55 -33.39
C PRO A 278 -15.23 -16.09 -32.92
N ASN A 279 -15.76 -15.21 -33.76
CA ASN A 279 -15.92 -13.80 -33.40
C ASN A 279 -16.94 -13.70 -32.26
N GLY A 280 -16.62 -12.91 -31.23
CA GLY A 280 -17.46 -12.76 -30.05
C GLY A 280 -16.65 -12.34 -28.83
N VAL A 281 -17.20 -12.57 -27.64
CA VAL A 281 -16.60 -12.17 -26.36
C VAL A 281 -15.23 -12.83 -26.14
N LEU A 282 -15.11 -14.13 -26.42
CA LEU A 282 -13.87 -14.89 -26.18
C LEU A 282 -12.70 -14.35 -27.02
N LYS A 283 -12.89 -14.20 -28.35
CA LYS A 283 -11.85 -13.66 -29.24
C LYS A 283 -11.44 -12.25 -28.87
N MET A 284 -12.40 -11.42 -28.46
CA MET A 284 -12.13 -10.05 -28.03
C MET A 284 -11.25 -9.96 -26.78
N LEU A 285 -11.29 -10.97 -25.90
CA LEU A 285 -10.44 -11.06 -24.70
C LEU A 285 -9.13 -11.83 -24.96
N LEU A 286 -9.13 -12.87 -25.80
CA LEU A 286 -7.94 -13.64 -26.15
C LEU A 286 -6.91 -12.84 -26.94
N VAL A 287 -7.34 -11.95 -27.85
CA VAL A 287 -6.40 -11.12 -28.63
C VAL A 287 -5.53 -10.24 -27.72
N PRO A 288 -6.10 -9.39 -26.82
CA PRO A 288 -5.30 -8.67 -25.83
C PRO A 288 -4.46 -9.54 -24.91
N PHE A 289 -4.97 -10.71 -24.53
CA PHE A 289 -4.25 -11.66 -23.68
C PHE A 289 -2.97 -12.17 -24.37
N TYR A 290 -3.04 -12.58 -25.62
CA TYR A 290 -1.88 -13.00 -26.42
C TYR A 290 -0.80 -11.91 -26.52
N TYR A 291 -1.19 -10.66 -26.75
CA TYR A 291 -0.20 -9.57 -26.76
C TYR A 291 0.43 -9.34 -25.37
N ALA A 292 -0.35 -9.53 -24.30
CA ALA A 292 0.15 -9.45 -22.94
C ALA A 292 1.12 -10.59 -22.57
N THR A 293 0.92 -11.82 -23.07
CA THR A 293 1.86 -12.94 -22.86
C THR A 293 3.20 -12.68 -23.55
N LEU A 294 3.18 -12.09 -24.76
CA LEU A 294 4.39 -11.66 -25.47
C LEU A 294 5.06 -10.41 -24.85
N GLY A 295 4.40 -9.75 -23.89
CA GLY A 295 4.87 -8.48 -23.33
C GLY A 295 4.93 -7.34 -24.35
N LYS A 296 4.13 -7.40 -25.42
CA LYS A 296 4.02 -6.39 -26.49
C LYS A 296 2.68 -5.64 -26.38
N SER A 297 2.64 -4.37 -26.80
CA SER A 297 1.38 -3.61 -26.89
C SER A 297 0.63 -3.96 -28.19
N ILE A 298 -0.71 -4.03 -28.13
CA ILE A 298 -1.60 -4.29 -29.28
C ILE A 298 -1.44 -3.19 -30.36
N LYS A 299 -1.10 -1.96 -29.94
CA LYS A 299 -0.71 -0.89 -30.87
C LYS A 299 0.81 -0.91 -31.02
N LYS A 300 1.28 -0.83 -32.27
CA LYS A 300 2.69 -0.59 -32.70
C LYS A 300 3.27 0.75 -32.21
N ILE A 301 2.66 1.36 -31.20
CA ILE A 301 3.05 2.60 -30.55
C ILE A 301 3.76 2.22 -29.25
N ASN A 302 5.03 2.59 -29.14
CA ASN A 302 5.95 2.36 -28.01
C ASN A 302 5.51 2.97 -26.65
N LYS A 303 4.25 3.35 -26.47
CA LYS A 303 3.69 3.65 -25.15
C LYS A 303 2.93 2.42 -24.69
N THR A 304 3.55 1.62 -23.83
CA THR A 304 2.83 0.74 -22.92
C THR A 304 1.68 1.54 -22.32
N ASP A 305 0.44 1.11 -22.49
CA ASP A 305 -0.68 1.70 -21.75
C ASP A 305 -0.25 1.78 -20.29
N LYS A 306 -0.09 3.00 -19.74
CA LYS A 306 0.28 3.18 -18.33
C LYS A 306 -0.81 2.46 -17.54
N LEU A 307 -0.46 1.32 -16.95
CA LEU A 307 -1.40 0.44 -16.28
C LEU A 307 -2.07 1.24 -15.15
N LYS A 308 -3.32 1.66 -15.38
CA LYS A 308 -4.06 2.52 -14.45
C LYS A 308 -4.51 1.66 -13.27
N LEU A 309 -3.84 1.82 -12.14
CA LEU A 309 -4.17 1.10 -10.91
C LEU A 309 -5.23 1.87 -10.10
N HIS A 310 -5.92 1.17 -9.21
CA HIS A 310 -6.79 1.84 -8.23
C HIS A 310 -5.94 2.72 -7.31
N GLN A 311 -6.41 3.96 -7.12
CA GLN A 311 -5.88 4.91 -6.14
C GLN A 311 -7.04 5.33 -5.24
N ASP A 312 -6.86 5.16 -3.93
CA ASP A 312 -7.89 5.49 -2.96
C ASP A 312 -7.75 6.96 -2.53
N LYS A 313 -8.32 7.85 -3.36
CA LYS A 313 -8.33 9.31 -3.11
C LYS A 313 -9.12 9.69 -1.86
N ILE A 314 -10.10 8.87 -1.48
CA ILE A 314 -10.94 9.13 -0.32
C ILE A 314 -10.11 8.91 0.94
N SER A 315 -9.42 7.76 1.04
CA SER A 315 -8.50 7.49 2.15
C SER A 315 -7.38 8.55 2.24
N ALA A 316 -6.90 9.05 1.11
CA ALA A 316 -5.90 10.12 1.10
C ALA A 316 -6.41 11.42 1.74
N TRP A 317 -7.61 11.87 1.37
CA TRP A 317 -8.20 13.07 1.97
C TRP A 317 -8.55 12.88 3.46
N GLN A 318 -9.01 11.68 3.84
CA GLN A 318 -9.24 11.33 5.24
C GLN A 318 -7.94 11.37 6.06
N SER A 319 -6.83 10.91 5.50
CA SER A 319 -5.53 10.95 6.18
C SER A 319 -4.99 12.38 6.31
N PHE A 320 -5.17 13.19 5.27
CA PHE A 320 -4.87 14.62 5.29
C PHE A 320 -5.62 15.33 6.42
N THR A 321 -6.95 15.21 6.42
CA THR A 321 -7.82 15.91 7.38
C THR A 321 -7.56 15.47 8.81
N ARG A 322 -7.41 14.15 9.06
CA ARG A 322 -7.04 13.66 10.39
C ARG A 322 -5.72 14.24 10.87
N SER A 323 -4.68 14.21 10.05
CA SER A 323 -3.36 14.69 10.47
C SER A 323 -3.37 16.21 10.68
N PHE A 324 -4.04 16.95 9.79
CA PHE A 324 -4.21 18.40 9.89
C PHE A 324 -4.94 18.81 11.17
N VAL A 325 -6.11 18.24 11.43
CA VAL A 325 -6.93 18.59 12.61
C VAL A 325 -6.20 18.20 13.89
N THR A 326 -5.59 17.01 13.95
CA THR A 326 -4.94 16.55 15.19
C THR A 326 -3.69 17.34 15.52
N ILE A 327 -2.81 17.59 14.55
CA ILE A 327 -1.61 18.43 14.77
C ILE A 327 -1.99 19.89 15.02
N GLY A 328 -2.98 20.42 14.31
CA GLY A 328 -3.47 21.77 14.53
C GLY A 328 -4.00 21.95 15.96
N ALA A 329 -4.82 21.03 16.45
CA ALA A 329 -5.37 21.08 17.80
C ALA A 329 -4.28 21.00 18.88
N VAL A 330 -3.36 20.02 18.78
CA VAL A 330 -2.27 19.88 19.75
C VAL A 330 -1.27 21.04 19.65
N GLY A 331 -1.04 21.57 18.44
CA GLY A 331 -0.21 22.74 18.21
C GLY A 331 -0.78 24.01 18.86
N VAL A 332 -2.10 24.24 18.74
CA VAL A 332 -2.77 25.37 19.42
C VAL A 332 -2.68 25.21 20.94
N LEU A 333 -2.86 24.00 21.47
CA LEU A 333 -2.67 23.73 22.90
C LEU A 333 -1.22 24.03 23.35
N TRP A 334 -0.23 23.64 22.55
CA TRP A 334 1.18 23.96 22.82
C TRP A 334 1.41 25.48 22.83
N PHE A 335 0.83 26.22 21.88
CA PHE A 335 0.92 27.69 21.86
C PHE A 335 0.26 28.36 23.06
N TRP A 336 -0.87 27.85 23.53
CA TRP A 336 -1.56 28.42 24.71
C TRP A 336 -0.86 28.11 26.02
N THR A 337 -0.40 26.87 26.18
CA THR A 337 0.20 26.42 27.44
C THR A 337 1.68 26.76 27.55
N GLN A 338 2.37 26.98 26.42
CA GLN A 338 3.82 27.16 26.34
C GLN A 338 4.61 26.01 26.99
N TRP A 339 3.98 24.84 27.13
CA TRP A 339 4.60 23.68 27.77
C TRP A 339 5.54 22.97 26.79
N GLN A 340 6.84 23.00 27.09
CA GLN A 340 7.87 22.36 26.27
C GLN A 340 7.61 20.86 26.05
N MET A 341 7.00 20.17 27.04
CA MET A 341 6.62 18.76 26.92
C MET A 341 5.66 18.49 25.74
N LEU A 342 4.77 19.42 25.40
CA LEU A 342 3.85 19.23 24.27
C LEU A 342 4.57 19.23 22.91
N ALA A 343 5.77 19.82 22.80
CA ALA A 343 6.57 19.72 21.58
C ALA A 343 7.02 18.26 21.33
N TYR A 344 7.39 17.53 22.39
CA TYR A 344 7.70 16.09 22.31
C TYR A 344 6.47 15.25 21.98
N LEU A 345 5.28 15.64 22.48
CA LEU A 345 4.02 15.01 22.09
C LEU A 345 3.75 15.20 20.60
N ILE A 346 3.90 16.43 20.07
CA ILE A 346 3.72 16.72 18.63
C ILE A 346 4.70 15.90 17.78
N LEU A 347 5.96 15.78 18.22
CA LEU A 347 6.96 14.94 17.56
C LEU A 347 6.51 13.47 17.51
N GLY A 348 6.15 12.86 18.65
CA GLY A 348 5.68 11.48 18.71
C GLY A 348 4.41 11.26 17.89
N LEU A 349 3.44 12.15 18.04
CA LEU A 349 2.15 12.13 17.35
C LEU A 349 2.31 12.22 15.82
N SER A 350 3.24 13.05 15.33
CA SER A 350 3.47 13.22 13.89
C SER A 350 3.93 11.92 13.21
N VAL A 351 4.83 11.17 13.86
CA VAL A 351 5.30 9.86 13.39
C VAL A 351 4.12 8.88 13.35
N MET A 352 3.29 8.88 14.40
CA MET A 352 2.16 7.96 14.50
C MET A 352 1.10 8.20 13.43
N LEU A 353 0.74 9.46 13.19
CA LEU A 353 -0.28 9.83 12.20
C LEU A 353 0.20 9.59 10.77
N ALA A 354 1.49 9.80 10.48
CA ALA A 354 2.03 9.64 9.14
C ALA A 354 2.29 8.17 8.77
N LEU A 355 3.04 7.43 9.60
CA LEU A 355 3.48 6.07 9.24
C LEU A 355 2.35 5.04 9.27
N PHE A 356 1.44 5.15 10.23
CA PHE A 356 0.43 4.12 10.47
C PHE A 356 -0.91 4.39 9.78
N ALA A 357 -1.07 5.53 9.11
CA ALA A 357 -2.28 5.86 8.35
C ALA A 357 -2.68 4.82 7.30
N SER A 358 -1.69 4.13 6.74
CA SER A 358 -1.87 3.11 5.70
C SER A 358 -2.34 1.76 6.23
N LEU A 359 -2.28 1.52 7.55
CA LEU A 359 -2.73 0.27 8.14
C LEU A 359 -4.25 0.07 8.00
N ASP A 360 -4.68 -1.19 8.07
CA ASP A 360 -6.12 -1.53 8.02
C ASP A 360 -6.83 -1.23 9.34
N HIS A 361 -6.13 -1.36 10.47
CA HIS A 361 -6.65 -1.11 11.82
C HIS A 361 -5.65 -0.31 12.68
N PRO A 362 -5.36 0.96 12.31
CA PRO A 362 -4.32 1.75 12.97
C PRO A 362 -4.60 1.97 14.47
N ALA A 363 -5.85 2.27 14.85
CA ALA A 363 -6.21 2.49 16.26
C ALA A 363 -5.91 1.27 17.16
N ARG A 364 -6.17 0.04 16.68
CA ARG A 364 -5.84 -1.17 17.45
C ARG A 364 -4.34 -1.40 17.51
N PHE A 365 -3.64 -1.11 16.42
CA PHE A 365 -2.18 -1.24 16.34
C PHE A 365 -1.46 -0.28 17.30
N MET A 366 -2.01 0.92 17.56
CA MET A 366 -1.45 1.86 18.52
C MET A 366 -1.28 1.28 19.93
N LYS A 367 -2.08 0.29 20.35
CA LYS A 367 -1.91 -0.36 21.65
C LYS A 367 -0.57 -1.09 21.77
N ASN A 368 -0.11 -1.74 20.70
CA ASN A 368 1.17 -2.43 20.67
C ASN A 368 2.34 -1.44 20.66
N ILE A 369 2.17 -0.32 19.95
CA ILE A 369 3.14 0.76 19.96
C ILE A 369 3.25 1.33 21.37
N PHE A 370 2.13 1.64 22.00
CA PHE A 370 2.09 2.16 23.36
C PHE A 370 2.80 1.25 24.35
N THR A 371 2.56 -0.07 24.31
CA THR A 371 3.24 -1.02 25.22
C THR A 371 4.74 -1.07 24.96
N GLY A 372 5.17 -1.09 23.69
CA GLY A 372 6.58 -1.00 23.33
C GLY A 372 7.23 0.29 23.84
N GLN A 373 6.57 1.43 23.63
CA GLN A 373 7.08 2.72 24.08
C GLN A 373 7.10 2.86 25.61
N PHE A 374 6.13 2.30 26.31
CA PHE A 374 6.09 2.29 27.77
C PHE A 374 7.30 1.56 28.35
N PHE A 375 7.58 0.33 27.90
CA PHE A 375 8.75 -0.43 28.37
C PHE A 375 10.08 0.18 27.91
N GLY A 376 10.12 0.76 26.70
CA GLY A 376 11.32 1.43 26.20
C GLY A 376 11.64 2.71 26.96
N ALA A 377 10.62 3.46 27.38
CA ALA A 377 10.78 4.63 28.24
C ALA A 377 11.27 4.26 29.65
N ILE A 378 10.75 3.18 30.23
CA ILE A 378 11.26 2.64 31.51
C ILE A 378 12.73 2.26 31.37
N ALA A 379 13.10 1.52 30.31
CA ALA A 379 14.49 1.12 30.07
C ALA A 379 15.41 2.35 29.92
N ALA A 380 14.95 3.39 29.23
CA ALA A 380 15.70 4.64 29.09
C ALA A 380 15.87 5.37 30.43
N LEU A 381 14.80 5.50 31.21
CA LEU A 381 14.85 6.16 32.53
C LEU A 381 15.75 5.42 33.52
N ILE A 382 15.70 4.08 33.53
CA ILE A 382 16.61 3.25 34.35
C ILE A 382 18.06 3.52 33.94
N CYS A 383 18.36 3.55 32.65
CA CYS A 383 19.69 3.91 32.19
C CYS A 383 20.05 5.33 32.69
N MET A 384 19.18 6.33 32.45
CA MET A 384 19.36 7.75 32.80
C MET A 384 19.68 8.01 34.27
N TRP A 385 19.03 7.30 35.17
CA TRP A 385 19.14 7.60 36.59
C TRP A 385 19.97 6.57 37.37
N CYS A 386 20.18 5.36 36.82
CA CYS A 386 21.00 4.34 37.46
C CYS A 386 22.39 4.17 36.82
N LEU A 387 22.61 4.57 35.56
CA LEU A 387 23.88 4.34 34.86
C LEU A 387 24.63 5.65 34.55
N TRP A 388 23.93 6.67 34.06
CA TRP A 388 24.53 7.95 33.68
C TRP A 388 25.27 8.71 34.79
N PRO A 389 24.82 8.70 36.06
CA PRO A 389 25.55 9.35 37.15
C PRO A 389 26.99 8.81 37.35
N PHE A 390 27.26 7.60 36.87
CA PHE A 390 28.59 6.97 36.93
C PHE A 390 29.48 7.26 35.72
N THR A 391 29.01 8.09 34.77
CA THR A 391 29.75 8.40 33.54
C THR A 391 30.52 9.71 33.64
N SER A 392 31.76 9.71 33.15
CA SER A 392 32.64 10.88 33.06
C SER A 392 32.80 11.42 31.63
N SER A 393 32.19 10.77 30.63
CA SER A 393 32.24 11.22 29.23
C SER A 393 31.04 10.75 28.42
N SER A 394 30.74 11.46 27.34
CA SER A 394 29.70 11.09 26.35
C SER A 394 29.97 9.74 25.66
N TRP A 395 31.25 9.32 25.59
CA TRP A 395 31.64 8.00 25.09
C TRP A 395 31.21 6.86 26.03
N GLN A 396 31.35 7.05 27.35
CA GLN A 396 30.88 6.07 28.33
C GLN A 396 29.35 5.98 28.33
N MET A 397 28.65 7.11 28.19
CA MET A 397 27.19 7.12 28.02
C MET A 397 26.76 6.30 26.79
N THR A 398 27.41 6.55 25.64
CA THR A 398 27.22 5.84 24.37
C THR A 398 27.45 4.33 24.52
N PHE A 399 28.47 3.91 25.27
CA PHE A 399 28.72 2.49 25.55
C PHE A 399 27.61 1.86 26.40
N LEU A 400 27.08 2.57 27.39
CA LEU A 400 26.00 2.09 28.27
C LEU A 400 24.63 2.01 27.58
N ILE A 401 24.48 2.50 26.35
CA ILE A 401 23.31 2.28 25.50
C ILE A 401 23.30 0.85 24.91
N ILE A 402 24.47 0.20 24.76
CA ILE A 402 24.59 -1.12 24.12
C ILE A 402 23.70 -2.19 24.78
N PRO A 403 23.64 -2.34 26.11
CA PRO A 403 22.72 -3.29 26.76
C PRO A 403 21.25 -3.09 26.38
N VAL A 404 20.81 -1.84 26.18
CA VAL A 404 19.43 -1.52 25.76
C VAL A 404 19.19 -1.91 24.29
N ILE A 405 20.20 -1.76 23.42
CA ILE A 405 20.12 -2.25 22.04
C ILE A 405 20.08 -3.79 22.02
N ILE A 406 20.87 -4.46 22.87
CA ILE A 406 20.92 -5.92 22.99
C ILE A 406 19.59 -6.49 23.52
N SER A 407 18.98 -5.87 24.53
CA SER A 407 17.66 -6.30 25.02
C SER A 407 16.61 -6.23 23.90
N GLY A 408 16.70 -5.22 23.04
CA GLY A 408 15.89 -5.08 21.83
C GLY A 408 15.97 -6.29 20.88
N ILE A 409 17.15 -6.91 20.74
CA ILE A 409 17.35 -8.13 19.92
C ILE A 409 16.50 -9.28 20.47
N VAL A 410 16.50 -9.48 21.78
CA VAL A 410 15.76 -10.55 22.45
C VAL A 410 14.27 -10.37 22.23
N ILE A 411 13.75 -9.16 22.42
CA ILE A 411 12.34 -8.82 22.22
C ILE A 411 11.94 -9.00 20.74
N PHE A 412 12.77 -8.54 19.80
CA PHE A 412 12.51 -8.64 18.35
C PHE A 412 12.47 -10.09 17.85
N SER A 413 13.23 -10.97 18.49
CA SER A 413 13.37 -12.37 18.09
C SER A 413 12.21 -13.24 18.58
N HIS A 414 11.46 -12.80 19.58
CA HIS A 414 10.37 -13.55 20.18
C HIS A 414 9.03 -13.33 19.44
N ASN A 415 8.35 -14.42 19.08
CA ASN A 415 7.15 -14.39 18.24
C ASN A 415 5.98 -13.57 18.81
N ARG A 416 5.82 -13.52 20.13
CA ARG A 416 4.75 -12.74 20.78
C ARG A 416 5.10 -11.25 20.93
N LEU A 417 6.40 -10.92 21.02
CA LEU A 417 6.86 -9.57 21.37
C LEU A 417 7.36 -8.77 20.15
N ILE A 418 7.39 -9.37 18.97
CA ILE A 418 7.84 -8.69 17.74
C ILE A 418 7.12 -7.37 17.46
N LEU A 419 5.81 -7.29 17.76
CA LEU A 419 5.00 -6.10 17.51
C LEU A 419 5.34 -4.92 18.42
N ILE A 420 5.98 -5.17 19.57
CA ILE A 420 6.38 -4.13 20.54
C ILE A 420 7.87 -3.76 20.40
N ALA A 421 8.68 -4.65 19.82
CA ALA A 421 10.15 -4.55 19.82
C ALA A 421 10.68 -3.29 19.12
N PHE A 422 10.08 -2.93 17.98
CA PHE A 422 10.56 -1.80 17.18
C PHE A 422 10.44 -0.48 17.94
N ASP A 423 9.26 -0.19 18.49
CA ASP A 423 9.01 1.04 19.23
C ASP A 423 9.67 1.06 20.60
N TYR A 424 9.91 -0.11 21.22
CA TYR A 424 10.78 -0.23 22.40
C TYR A 424 12.17 0.36 22.11
N ILE A 425 12.85 -0.11 21.06
CA ILE A 425 14.20 0.38 20.71
C ILE A 425 14.15 1.85 20.28
N MET A 426 13.16 2.24 19.46
CA MET A 426 13.05 3.62 18.97
C MET A 426 12.87 4.61 20.12
N VAL A 427 11.93 4.38 21.04
CA VAL A 427 11.71 5.32 22.14
C VAL A 427 12.88 5.35 23.11
N SER A 428 13.51 4.18 23.35
CA SER A 428 14.68 4.13 24.21
C SER A 428 15.77 5.01 23.63
N LEU A 429 16.10 4.86 22.35
CA LEU A 429 17.11 5.70 21.69
C LEU A 429 16.72 7.19 21.68
N ILE A 430 15.45 7.54 21.46
CA ILE A 430 14.99 8.95 21.50
C ILE A 430 15.26 9.59 22.86
N LEU A 431 14.99 8.86 23.95
CA LEU A 431 15.16 9.34 25.30
C LEU A 431 16.63 9.34 25.73
N LEU A 432 17.40 8.32 25.37
CA LEU A 432 18.77 8.06 25.85
C LEU A 432 19.86 9.06 25.37
N GLN A 433 19.50 10.28 24.96
CA GLN A 433 20.40 11.26 24.31
C GLN A 433 21.76 11.40 25.03
N PRO A 434 22.87 10.85 24.49
CA PRO A 434 24.15 10.80 25.20
C PRO A 434 24.90 12.13 25.04
N SER A 435 24.59 13.11 25.89
CA SER A 435 25.28 14.39 25.97
C SER A 435 25.92 14.59 27.36
N TYR A 436 27.19 15.00 27.37
CA TYR A 436 27.94 15.28 28.60
C TYR A 436 28.33 16.77 28.65
N PRO A 437 28.12 17.47 29.79
CA PRO A 437 27.51 16.98 31.04
C PRO A 437 26.01 16.69 30.91
N PHE A 438 25.51 15.73 31.68
CA PHE A 438 24.08 15.40 31.73
C PHE A 438 23.30 16.54 32.39
N ALA A 439 22.48 17.26 31.62
CA ALA A 439 21.83 18.49 32.06
C ALA A 439 20.33 18.36 32.38
N LEU A 440 19.72 17.17 32.21
CA LEU A 440 18.29 16.99 32.40
C LEU A 440 17.93 16.74 33.87
N SER A 441 16.93 17.46 34.39
CA SER A 441 16.37 17.17 35.71
C SER A 441 15.48 15.92 35.68
N PHE A 442 15.28 15.30 36.86
CA PHE A 442 14.40 14.12 36.99
C PHE A 442 12.95 14.39 36.55
N PRO A 443 12.31 15.50 36.98
CA PRO A 443 10.96 15.83 36.53
C PRO A 443 10.87 16.06 35.01
N GLN A 444 11.88 16.71 34.40
CA GLN A 444 11.92 16.90 32.94
C GLN A 444 12.08 15.58 32.19
N SER A 445 12.91 14.66 32.70
CA SER A 445 13.11 13.34 32.10
C SER A 445 11.82 12.52 32.09
N ILE A 446 11.09 12.51 33.21
CA ILE A 446 9.77 11.87 33.30
C ILE A 446 8.76 12.58 32.39
N GLY A 447 8.74 13.91 32.40
CA GLY A 447 7.87 14.72 31.56
C GLY A 447 8.03 14.41 30.08
N ASN A 448 9.26 14.35 29.58
CA ASN A 448 9.58 13.98 28.21
C ASN A 448 9.15 12.55 27.88
N ALA A 449 9.36 11.60 28.80
CA ALA A 449 8.91 10.22 28.64
C ALA A 449 7.38 10.13 28.52
N ILE A 450 6.64 10.79 29.42
CA ILE A 450 5.16 10.82 29.38
C ILE A 450 4.66 11.47 28.08
N ALA A 451 5.29 12.56 27.65
CA ALA A 451 4.92 13.25 26.41
C ALA A 451 5.08 12.36 25.17
N ILE A 452 6.18 11.61 25.07
CA ILE A 452 6.41 10.71 23.92
C ILE A 452 5.45 9.51 23.97
N VAL A 453 5.33 8.87 25.14
CA VAL A 453 4.50 7.67 25.34
C VAL A 453 2.99 7.95 25.22
N SER A 454 2.55 9.19 25.44
CA SER A 454 1.16 9.60 25.20
C SER A 454 0.85 9.82 23.72
N GLY A 455 1.84 9.99 22.85
CA GLY A 455 1.68 10.16 21.40
C GLY A 455 0.81 9.07 20.74
N PRO A 456 1.09 7.77 20.93
CA PRO A 456 0.24 6.69 20.44
C PRO A 456 -1.20 6.71 20.97
N LEU A 457 -1.43 7.18 22.20
CA LEU A 457 -2.78 7.27 22.77
C LEU A 457 -3.60 8.37 22.09
N VAL A 458 -3.00 9.54 21.86
CA VAL A 458 -3.63 10.64 21.13
C VAL A 458 -3.85 10.23 19.66
N ALA A 459 -2.87 9.58 19.04
CA ALA A 459 -3.01 9.03 17.69
C ALA A 459 -4.13 7.99 17.63
N MET A 460 -4.25 7.12 18.64
CA MET A 460 -5.32 6.12 18.74
C MET A 460 -6.70 6.79 18.75
N ALA A 461 -6.88 7.83 19.56
CA ALA A 461 -8.11 8.61 19.60
C ALA A 461 -8.41 9.26 18.24
N ALA A 462 -7.40 9.87 17.60
CA ALA A 462 -7.54 10.45 16.27
C ALA A 462 -7.93 9.42 15.20
N PHE A 463 -7.32 8.22 15.21
CA PHE A 463 -7.66 7.12 14.30
C PHE A 463 -9.06 6.54 14.57
N ALA A 464 -9.56 6.63 15.81
CA ALA A 464 -10.87 6.12 16.20
C ALA A 464 -12.00 7.12 15.92
N TRP A 465 -11.78 8.41 16.11
CA TRP A 465 -12.82 9.44 16.02
C TRP A 465 -12.80 10.23 14.70
N ILE A 466 -11.63 10.54 14.14
CA ILE A 466 -11.52 11.35 12.92
C ILE A 466 -11.41 10.41 11.71
N TYR A 467 -12.54 10.18 11.05
CA TYR A 467 -12.69 9.25 9.92
C TYR A 467 -12.15 7.84 10.23
N PRO A 468 -12.88 7.04 11.04
CA PRO A 468 -12.43 5.71 11.42
C PRO A 468 -12.23 4.82 10.18
N THR A 469 -11.02 4.28 10.07
CA THR A 469 -10.62 3.37 8.99
C THR A 469 -11.11 1.96 9.32
N SER A 470 -12.00 1.43 8.48
CA SER A 470 -12.43 0.04 8.58
C SER A 470 -12.43 -0.64 7.21
N PRO A 471 -12.00 -1.91 7.11
CA PRO A 471 -12.04 -2.67 5.86
C PRO A 471 -13.43 -2.69 5.22
N LYS A 472 -14.49 -2.75 6.05
CA LYS A 472 -15.89 -2.70 5.59
C LYS A 472 -16.24 -1.38 4.90
N LYS A 473 -15.83 -0.23 5.47
CA LYS A 473 -16.05 1.09 4.85
C LYS A 473 -15.23 1.24 3.57
N ARG A 474 -13.94 0.82 3.59
CA ARG A 474 -13.08 0.81 2.38
C ARG A 474 -13.69 -0.06 1.27
N TYR A 475 -14.27 -1.20 1.62
CA TYR A 475 -14.98 -2.07 0.68
C TYR A 475 -16.20 -1.36 0.06
N GLN A 476 -17.07 -0.73 0.86
CA GLN A 476 -18.22 0.02 0.36
C GLN A 476 -17.80 1.17 -0.57
N GLN A 477 -16.76 1.91 -0.20
CA GLN A 477 -16.17 2.97 -1.03
C GLN A 477 -15.62 2.42 -2.35
N LEU A 478 -14.94 1.27 -2.32
CA LEU A 478 -14.42 0.63 -3.52
C LEU A 478 -15.54 0.24 -4.48
N ILE A 479 -16.64 -0.33 -3.99
CA ILE A 479 -17.81 -0.67 -4.80
C ILE A 479 -18.43 0.60 -5.41
N TYR A 480 -18.62 1.64 -4.60
CA TYR A 480 -19.11 2.94 -5.07
C TYR A 480 -18.24 3.54 -6.18
N LEU A 481 -16.91 3.57 -5.99
CA LEU A 481 -15.99 4.05 -7.01
C LEU A 481 -16.07 3.18 -8.26
N SER A 482 -16.18 1.85 -8.11
CA SER A 482 -16.27 0.90 -9.24
C SER A 482 -17.54 1.12 -10.05
N GLU A 483 -18.64 1.48 -9.40
CA GLU A 483 -19.89 1.90 -10.05
C GLU A 483 -19.70 3.21 -10.84
N GLN A 484 -19.04 4.21 -10.26
CA GLN A 484 -18.74 5.45 -10.98
C GLN A 484 -17.85 5.19 -12.21
N GLN A 485 -16.86 4.30 -12.08
CA GLN A 485 -16.01 3.92 -13.20
C GLN A 485 -16.80 3.18 -14.28
N PHE A 486 -17.73 2.30 -13.89
CA PHE A 486 -18.65 1.64 -14.81
C PHE A 486 -19.41 2.66 -15.67
N LYS A 487 -20.01 3.66 -15.02
CA LYS A 487 -20.74 4.76 -15.68
C LYS A 487 -19.85 5.59 -16.60
N GLN A 488 -18.64 5.95 -16.15
CA GLN A 488 -17.66 6.65 -16.99
C GLN A 488 -17.26 5.83 -18.22
N GLY A 489 -17.16 4.50 -18.08
CA GLY A 489 -16.90 3.61 -19.21
C GLY A 489 -18.03 3.59 -20.23
N ILE A 490 -19.30 3.68 -19.77
CA ILE A 490 -20.44 3.84 -20.68
C ILE A 490 -20.38 5.20 -21.39
N THR A 491 -20.01 6.27 -20.69
CA THR A 491 -19.81 7.59 -21.33
C THR A 491 -18.72 7.54 -22.41
N ALA A 492 -17.63 6.82 -22.15
CA ALA A 492 -16.58 6.60 -23.13
C ALA A 492 -17.10 5.81 -24.35
N LEU A 493 -17.92 4.78 -24.14
CA LEU A 493 -18.57 4.02 -25.22
C LEU A 493 -19.48 4.91 -26.07
N ILE A 494 -20.28 5.80 -25.47
CA ILE A 494 -21.11 6.77 -26.22
C ILE A 494 -20.23 7.64 -27.14
N GLN A 495 -19.03 8.00 -26.68
CA GLN A 495 -18.03 8.77 -27.43
C GLN A 495 -17.18 7.89 -28.37
N SER A 496 -17.55 6.62 -28.59
CA SER A 496 -16.80 5.64 -29.41
C SER A 496 -15.37 5.35 -28.93
N HIS A 497 -15.10 5.55 -27.63
CA HIS A 497 -13.83 5.24 -26.97
C HIS A 497 -13.92 3.93 -26.17
N LYS A 498 -12.80 3.21 -26.04
CA LYS A 498 -12.77 1.98 -25.23
C LYS A 498 -12.71 2.28 -23.72
N PRO A 499 -13.53 1.63 -22.87
CA PRO A 499 -13.46 1.78 -21.43
C PRO A 499 -12.14 1.19 -20.88
N SER A 500 -11.58 1.80 -19.83
CA SER A 500 -10.37 1.24 -19.20
C SER A 500 -10.74 0.07 -18.27
N THR A 501 -10.48 -1.15 -18.73
CA THR A 501 -10.80 -2.38 -17.99
C THR A 501 -9.76 -2.74 -16.94
N THR A 502 -8.51 -2.30 -17.10
CA THR A 502 -7.39 -2.59 -16.17
C THR A 502 -7.66 -2.08 -14.76
N GLN A 503 -8.08 -0.84 -14.62
CA GLN A 503 -8.40 -0.26 -13.30
C GLN A 503 -9.61 -0.94 -12.67
N PHE A 504 -10.59 -1.36 -13.48
CA PHE A 504 -11.79 -2.04 -13.01
C PHE A 504 -11.42 -3.40 -12.41
N ILE A 505 -10.61 -4.18 -13.13
CA ILE A 505 -10.09 -5.47 -12.64
C ILE A 505 -9.16 -5.33 -11.43
N HIS A 506 -8.33 -4.28 -11.38
CA HIS A 506 -7.54 -4.05 -10.18
C HIS A 506 -8.43 -3.81 -8.94
N ARG A 507 -9.60 -3.18 -9.11
CA ARG A 507 -10.57 -3.02 -8.02
C ARG A 507 -11.24 -4.33 -7.63
N LEU A 508 -11.47 -5.26 -8.57
CA LEU A 508 -11.89 -6.62 -8.23
C LEU A 508 -10.91 -7.28 -7.27
N PHE A 509 -9.61 -7.33 -7.60
CA PHE A 509 -8.59 -7.89 -6.71
C PHE A 509 -8.49 -7.16 -5.37
N SER A 510 -8.55 -5.82 -5.39
CA SER A 510 -8.57 -5.02 -4.16
C SER A 510 -9.80 -5.33 -3.30
N GLY A 511 -10.96 -5.58 -3.93
CA GLY A 511 -12.19 -6.00 -3.26
C GLY A 511 -12.09 -7.40 -2.66
N LEU A 512 -11.53 -8.37 -3.39
CA LEU A 512 -11.29 -9.73 -2.91
C LEU A 512 -10.32 -9.75 -1.71
N LEU A 513 -9.25 -8.94 -1.75
CA LEU A 513 -8.34 -8.78 -0.62
C LEU A 513 -9.04 -8.18 0.60
N LEU A 514 -9.88 -7.14 0.41
CA LEU A 514 -10.65 -6.56 1.51
C LEU A 514 -11.70 -7.54 2.08
N ALA A 515 -12.34 -8.34 1.23
CA ALA A 515 -13.27 -9.37 1.65
C ALA A 515 -12.58 -10.46 2.46
N LYS A 516 -11.40 -10.92 2.03
CA LYS A 516 -10.54 -11.84 2.79
C LYS A 516 -10.17 -11.27 4.16
N LYS A 517 -9.79 -9.99 4.23
CA LYS A 517 -9.45 -9.31 5.50
C LYS A 517 -10.65 -9.12 6.44
N ALA A 518 -11.85 -8.95 5.88
CA ALA A 518 -13.07 -8.71 6.63
C ALA A 518 -13.93 -9.96 6.86
N ASN A 519 -13.46 -11.14 6.43
CA ASN A 519 -14.20 -12.41 6.42
C ASN A 519 -15.57 -12.32 5.73
N PHE A 520 -15.66 -11.59 4.61
CA PHE A 520 -16.86 -11.53 3.77
C PHE A 520 -16.84 -12.58 2.66
N SER A 521 -18.03 -13.02 2.24
CA SER A 521 -18.15 -13.91 1.08
C SER A 521 -17.76 -13.17 -0.21
N PRO A 522 -17.01 -13.81 -1.13
CA PRO A 522 -16.57 -13.18 -2.38
C PRO A 522 -17.65 -13.15 -3.47
N SER A 523 -18.70 -13.97 -3.35
CA SER A 523 -19.77 -14.10 -4.37
C SER A 523 -20.42 -12.76 -4.78
N PRO A 524 -20.83 -11.86 -3.86
CA PRO A 524 -21.39 -10.56 -4.22
C PRO A 524 -20.44 -9.68 -5.05
N ILE A 525 -19.14 -9.85 -4.86
CA ILE A 525 -18.10 -9.11 -5.59
C ILE A 525 -18.05 -9.62 -7.03
N PHE A 526 -17.93 -10.93 -7.23
CA PHE A 526 -17.93 -11.51 -8.56
C PHE A 526 -19.18 -11.13 -9.34
N ASP A 527 -20.35 -11.28 -8.72
CA ASP A 527 -21.63 -10.85 -9.27
C ASP A 527 -21.64 -9.39 -9.73
N PHE A 528 -21.10 -8.49 -8.92
CA PHE A 528 -21.01 -7.06 -9.25
C PHE A 528 -20.16 -6.85 -10.49
N PHE A 529 -18.95 -7.41 -10.51
CA PHE A 529 -17.97 -7.22 -11.59
C PHE A 529 -18.38 -7.95 -12.88
N ILE A 530 -18.89 -9.18 -12.81
CA ILE A 530 -19.39 -9.97 -13.96
C ILE A 530 -20.51 -9.23 -14.67
N THR A 531 -21.49 -8.70 -13.94
CA THR A 531 -22.65 -8.01 -14.53
C THR A 531 -22.19 -6.79 -15.34
N ARG A 532 -21.36 -5.94 -14.74
CA ARG A 532 -20.93 -4.66 -15.32
C ARG A 532 -19.93 -4.85 -16.46
N GLN A 533 -18.99 -5.77 -16.30
CA GLN A 533 -18.06 -6.12 -17.37
C GLN A 533 -18.80 -6.75 -18.55
N SER A 534 -19.79 -7.61 -18.32
CA SER A 534 -20.62 -8.18 -19.39
C SER A 534 -21.34 -7.09 -20.19
N ILE A 535 -21.97 -6.13 -19.51
CA ILE A 535 -22.64 -5.00 -20.19
C ILE A 535 -21.65 -4.24 -21.08
N TRP A 536 -20.45 -3.92 -20.58
CA TRP A 536 -19.41 -3.27 -21.39
C TRP A 536 -18.99 -4.08 -22.62
N LEU A 537 -18.75 -5.39 -22.45
CA LEU A 537 -18.28 -6.24 -23.55
C LEU A 537 -19.34 -6.36 -24.65
N TYR A 538 -20.61 -6.60 -24.29
CA TYR A 538 -21.68 -6.72 -25.27
C TYR A 538 -22.01 -5.40 -25.95
N LEU A 539 -22.05 -4.28 -25.21
CA LEU A 539 -22.20 -2.96 -25.82
C LEU A 539 -21.10 -2.68 -26.85
N LEU A 540 -19.84 -3.03 -26.53
CA LEU A 540 -18.72 -2.81 -27.45
C LEU A 540 -18.81 -3.70 -28.71
N ILE A 541 -19.28 -4.93 -28.59
CA ILE A 541 -19.51 -5.83 -29.73
C ILE A 541 -20.64 -5.29 -30.61
N LEU A 542 -21.79 -4.95 -30.01
CA LEU A 542 -22.96 -4.44 -30.72
C LEU A 542 -22.70 -3.08 -31.37
N GLN A 543 -21.90 -2.20 -30.75
CA GLN A 543 -21.47 -0.93 -31.36
C GLN A 543 -20.69 -1.15 -32.66
N LYS A 544 -19.87 -2.20 -32.74
CA LYS A 544 -19.15 -2.55 -33.96
C LYS A 544 -20.06 -3.18 -35.01
N GLN A 545 -20.94 -4.10 -34.59
CA GLN A 545 -21.91 -4.74 -35.49
C GLN A 545 -22.86 -3.70 -36.11
N PHE A 546 -23.37 -2.75 -35.31
CA PHE A 546 -24.31 -1.71 -35.77
C PHE A 546 -23.63 -0.44 -36.27
N ALA A 547 -22.31 -0.45 -36.51
CA ALA A 547 -21.57 0.73 -36.95
C ALA A 547 -22.16 1.36 -38.23
N HIS A 548 -22.68 0.53 -39.14
CA HIS A 548 -23.26 0.94 -40.42
C HIS A 548 -24.78 1.20 -40.36
N HIS A 549 -25.47 0.89 -39.25
CA HIS A 549 -26.92 1.06 -39.11
C HIS A 549 -27.26 2.28 -38.22
N ALA A 550 -27.56 3.43 -38.84
CA ALA A 550 -27.80 4.69 -38.13
C ALA A 550 -28.94 4.62 -37.10
N SER A 551 -30.04 3.92 -37.40
CA SER A 551 -31.19 3.75 -36.49
C SER A 551 -30.82 2.92 -35.26
N LYS A 552 -30.23 1.73 -35.46
CA LYS A 552 -29.77 0.83 -34.39
C LYS A 552 -28.70 1.49 -33.53
N LYS A 553 -27.77 2.22 -34.15
CA LYS A 553 -26.75 3.01 -33.42
C LYS A 553 -27.38 4.06 -32.52
N ARG A 554 -28.40 4.80 -32.98
CA ARG A 554 -29.14 5.78 -32.14
C ARG A 554 -29.87 5.09 -30.98
N ALA A 555 -30.51 3.94 -31.23
CA ALA A 555 -31.18 3.17 -30.19
C ALA A 555 -30.20 2.62 -29.13
N LEU A 556 -29.03 2.15 -29.55
CA LEU A 556 -27.97 1.69 -28.65
C LEU A 556 -27.42 2.84 -27.79
N ILE A 557 -27.16 4.01 -28.37
CA ILE A 557 -26.76 5.22 -27.62
C ILE A 557 -27.85 5.65 -26.62
N ALA A 558 -29.13 5.52 -26.99
CA ALA A 558 -30.24 5.82 -26.09
C ALA A 558 -30.30 4.83 -24.90
N LEU A 559 -30.00 3.55 -25.13
CA LEU A 559 -29.87 2.54 -24.08
C LEU A 559 -28.69 2.87 -23.16
N GLU A 560 -27.51 3.18 -23.73
CA GLU A 560 -26.30 3.55 -22.98
C GLU A 560 -26.54 4.78 -22.09
N LYS A 561 -27.18 5.83 -22.61
CA LYS A 561 -27.54 7.02 -21.82
C LYS A 561 -28.47 6.68 -20.65
N ARG A 562 -29.42 5.75 -20.84
CA ARG A 562 -30.34 5.32 -19.76
C ARG A 562 -29.61 4.55 -18.66
N ILE A 563 -28.72 3.64 -19.04
CA ILE A 563 -27.89 2.88 -18.09
C ILE A 563 -26.99 3.86 -17.32
N GLN A 564 -26.36 4.83 -17.99
CA GLN A 564 -25.52 5.84 -17.36
C GLN A 564 -26.27 6.71 -16.34
N GLN A 565 -27.51 7.11 -16.66
CA GLN A 565 -28.34 7.98 -15.83
C GLN A 565 -29.13 7.23 -14.74
N ASN A 566 -28.98 5.91 -14.60
CA ASN A 566 -29.80 5.04 -13.76
C ASN A 566 -31.31 5.23 -13.99
N ARG A 567 -31.73 5.45 -15.24
CA ARG A 567 -33.13 5.65 -15.64
C ARG A 567 -33.73 4.34 -16.15
N PHE A 568 -34.08 3.47 -15.22
CA PHE A 568 -34.60 2.12 -15.49
C PHE A 568 -36.12 2.07 -15.64
N ASP A 569 -36.63 2.73 -16.67
CA ASP A 569 -38.03 2.54 -17.08
C ASP A 569 -38.14 1.25 -17.88
N LEU A 570 -38.66 0.18 -17.26
CA LEU A 570 -38.77 -1.17 -17.85
C LEU A 570 -39.49 -1.14 -19.20
N LYS A 571 -40.55 -0.33 -19.34
CA LYS A 571 -41.28 -0.22 -20.61
C LYS A 571 -40.37 0.34 -21.70
N LYS A 572 -39.65 1.43 -21.42
CA LYS A 572 -38.76 2.08 -22.39
C LYS A 572 -37.50 1.27 -22.71
N ILE A 573 -36.98 0.49 -21.77
CA ILE A 573 -35.85 -0.41 -22.05
C ILE A 573 -36.33 -1.58 -22.93
N SER A 574 -37.50 -2.16 -22.64
CA SER A 574 -38.09 -3.22 -23.47
C SER A 574 -38.39 -2.78 -24.90
N THR A 575 -38.80 -1.51 -25.11
CA THR A 575 -39.04 -0.97 -26.46
C THR A 575 -37.74 -0.75 -27.22
N LEU A 576 -36.67 -0.31 -26.54
CA LEU A 576 -35.35 -0.19 -27.14
C LEU A 576 -34.79 -1.55 -27.57
N PHE A 577 -34.91 -2.59 -26.73
CA PHE A 577 -34.49 -3.95 -27.11
C PHE A 577 -35.32 -4.49 -28.29
N ARG A 578 -36.65 -4.30 -28.29
CA ARG A 578 -37.50 -4.64 -29.45
C ARG A 578 -37.07 -3.92 -30.73
N HIS A 579 -36.64 -2.66 -30.63
CA HIS A 579 -36.15 -1.91 -31.79
C HIS A 579 -34.79 -2.44 -32.28
N LEU A 580 -33.90 -2.82 -31.36
CA LEU A 580 -32.60 -3.40 -31.69
C LEU A 580 -32.73 -4.81 -32.31
N GLN A 581 -33.69 -5.61 -31.83
CA GLN A 581 -34.02 -6.95 -32.35
C GLN A 581 -34.71 -6.93 -33.72
N ARG A 582 -35.18 -5.76 -34.18
CA ARG A 582 -35.88 -5.66 -35.46
C ARG A 582 -34.94 -6.06 -36.60
N ASN A 583 -35.33 -7.10 -37.34
CA ASN A 583 -34.57 -7.75 -38.41
C ASN A 583 -33.29 -8.47 -37.95
N GLU A 584 -33.19 -8.85 -36.66
CA GLU A 584 -32.11 -9.64 -36.07
C GLU A 584 -32.68 -10.69 -35.09
N SER A 585 -33.45 -11.64 -35.62
CA SER A 585 -34.16 -12.64 -34.81
C SER A 585 -33.26 -13.56 -33.99
N ASP A 586 -31.96 -13.67 -34.31
CA ASP A 586 -31.03 -14.63 -33.69
C ASP A 586 -29.71 -13.98 -33.19
N ASN A 587 -29.75 -12.73 -32.74
CA ASN A 587 -28.56 -12.09 -32.16
C ASN A 587 -28.36 -12.48 -30.68
N GLU A 588 -27.55 -13.52 -30.45
CA GLU A 588 -27.21 -14.04 -29.12
C GLU A 588 -26.57 -12.96 -28.21
N GLU A 589 -25.77 -12.04 -28.78
CA GLU A 589 -25.11 -10.99 -28.01
C GLU A 589 -26.09 -9.94 -27.47
N LEU A 590 -27.15 -9.66 -28.25
CA LEU A 590 -28.23 -8.76 -27.86
C LEU A 590 -29.10 -9.37 -26.75
N GLU A 591 -29.42 -10.65 -26.84
CA GLU A 591 -30.16 -11.38 -25.79
C GLU A 591 -29.39 -11.40 -24.47
N GLN A 592 -28.08 -11.69 -24.53
CA GLN A 592 -27.23 -11.67 -23.35
C GLN A 592 -27.11 -10.26 -22.75
N LEU A 593 -27.00 -9.22 -23.58
CA LEU A 593 -27.03 -7.83 -23.09
C LEU A 593 -28.33 -7.55 -22.33
N GLU A 594 -29.49 -7.96 -22.87
CA GLU A 594 -30.78 -7.78 -22.21
C GLU A 594 -30.83 -8.47 -20.83
N LYS A 595 -30.34 -9.71 -20.74
CA LYS A 595 -30.23 -10.46 -19.49
C LYS A 595 -29.40 -9.71 -18.44
N TYR A 596 -28.21 -9.22 -18.80
CA TYR A 596 -27.35 -8.51 -17.85
C TYR A 596 -27.88 -7.12 -17.48
N VAL A 597 -28.53 -6.41 -18.40
CA VAL A 597 -29.22 -5.15 -18.08
C VAL A 597 -30.37 -5.40 -17.11
N LYS A 598 -31.16 -6.47 -17.29
CA LYS A 598 -32.20 -6.89 -16.33
C LYS A 598 -31.62 -7.23 -14.95
N LEU A 599 -30.51 -7.97 -14.89
CA LEU A 599 -29.81 -8.28 -13.63
C LEU A 599 -29.29 -7.02 -12.92
N TYR A 600 -28.71 -6.09 -13.68
CA TYR A 600 -28.24 -4.81 -13.16
C TYR A 600 -29.39 -3.99 -12.57
N MET A 601 -30.53 -3.92 -13.27
CA MET A 601 -31.74 -3.26 -12.78
C MET A 601 -32.25 -3.87 -11.49
N LYS A 602 -32.42 -5.20 -11.44
CA LYS A 602 -32.97 -5.90 -10.25
C LYS A 602 -32.16 -5.59 -8.99
N LYS A 603 -30.83 -5.50 -9.11
CA LYS A 603 -29.95 -5.22 -7.97
C LYS A 603 -29.98 -3.76 -7.51
N GLU A 604 -30.20 -2.80 -8.41
CA GLU A 604 -30.41 -1.40 -8.01
C GLU A 604 -31.80 -1.16 -7.37
N TYR A 605 -32.83 -1.89 -7.83
CA TYR A 605 -34.16 -1.81 -7.24
C TYR A 605 -34.25 -2.42 -5.84
N CYS A 606 -33.44 -3.43 -5.51
CA CYS A 606 -33.39 -4.00 -4.16
C CYS A 606 -32.51 -3.20 -3.17
N GLN A 607 -31.78 -2.18 -3.62
CA GLN A 607 -30.92 -1.34 -2.78
C GLN A 607 -31.54 0.03 -2.45
N LYS A 608 -32.65 0.39 -3.11
CA LYS A 608 -33.54 1.48 -2.70
C LYS A 608 -34.67 0.90 -1.89
#